data_AF-A0A7C2QLJ8-F1
#
_entry.id   AF-A0A7C2QLJ8-F1
#
_cell.length_a   1.000
_cell.length_b   1.000
_cell.length_c   1.000
_cell.angle_alpha   90.00
_cell.angle_beta   90.00
_cell.angle_gamma   90.00
#
_symmetry.space_group_name_H-M   'P 1'
#
loop_
_entity.id
_entity.type
_entity.pdbx_description
1 polymer ?
#
loop_
_entity_poly.entity_id
_entity_poly.type
_entity_poly.pdbx_seq_one_letter_code
_entity_poly.pdbx_strand_id
1 'polypeptide(L)'
;DPARYQEILKQEQETGQWAEKLEFDLFGVDHKSMGGELFRSWNFPDTLIDTALEHDNLNITSPHKSLIIFVTLAGLLADRLGYGAFSPPKKTLLETLLPYTDLSREDIEAYGETYLTKLAGDSFYRECQELFNLD
;
A
#
# COMPACT_ATOMS: atom_id res chain seq x y z
N ASP A 1 4.03 9.14 18.19
CA ASP A 1 5.40 8.90 18.70
C ASP A 1 6.26 8.41 17.54
N PRO A 2 6.98 9.31 16.85
CA PRO A 2 7.70 8.96 15.62
C PRO A 2 8.79 7.90 15.85
N ALA A 3 9.51 7.96 16.98
CA ALA A 3 10.61 7.03 17.26
C ALA A 3 10.09 5.59 17.42
N ARG A 4 8.97 5.41 18.14
CA ARG A 4 8.33 4.09 18.27
C ARG A 4 7.77 3.57 16.95
N TYR A 5 7.26 4.46 16.09
CA TYR A 5 6.76 4.05 14.78
C TYR A 5 7.90 3.61 13.84
N GLN A 6 9.06 4.26 13.91
CA GLN A 6 10.24 3.81 13.16
C GLN A 6 10.69 2.40 13.55
N GLU A 7 10.55 2.02 14.82
CA GLU A 7 10.84 0.65 15.26
C GLU A 7 9.85 -0.38 14.66
N ILE A 8 8.57 0.00 14.51
CA ILE A 8 7.58 -0.85 13.82
C ILE A 8 8.01 -1.10 12.37
N LEU A 9 8.37 -0.06 11.62
CA LEU A 9 8.77 -0.19 10.22
C LEU A 9 10.02 -1.07 10.08
N LYS A 10 10.98 -0.91 11.00
CA LYS A 10 12.16 -1.77 11.05
C LYS A 10 11.80 -3.22 11.35
N GLN A 11 10.92 -3.47 12.30
CA GLN A 11 10.47 -4.81 12.65
C GLN A 11 9.68 -5.46 11.49
N GLU A 12 8.84 -4.71 10.79
CA GLU A 12 8.17 -5.16 9.56
C GLU A 12 9.22 -5.59 8.52
N GLN A 13 10.23 -4.75 8.27
CA GLN A 13 11.32 -5.05 7.32
C GLN A 13 12.09 -6.32 7.71
N GLU A 14 12.36 -6.53 8.99
CA GLU A 14 13.17 -7.65 9.49
C GLU A 14 12.39 -8.97 9.58
N THR A 15 11.11 -8.90 9.96
CA THR A 15 10.31 -10.09 10.29
C THR A 15 9.29 -10.46 9.22
N GLY A 16 8.94 -9.50 8.35
CA GLY A 16 7.83 -9.62 7.40
C GLY A 16 6.45 -9.67 8.05
N GLN A 17 6.34 -9.36 9.35
CA GLN A 17 5.05 -9.20 10.04
C GLN A 17 4.34 -7.94 9.56
N TRP A 18 3.03 -8.08 9.35
CA TRP A 18 2.11 -7.01 8.97
C TRP A 18 2.13 -5.84 9.96
N ALA A 19 2.34 -4.62 9.46
CA ALA A 19 2.47 -3.40 10.26
C ALA A 19 1.24 -3.17 11.17
N GLU A 20 0.04 -3.49 10.70
CA GLU A 20 -1.21 -3.33 11.44
C GLU A 20 -1.19 -4.11 12.76
N LYS A 21 -0.60 -5.31 12.75
CA LYS A 21 -0.48 -6.12 13.96
C LYS A 21 0.48 -5.46 14.95
N LEU A 22 1.60 -4.96 14.47
CA LEU A 22 2.63 -4.30 15.27
C LEU A 22 2.12 -2.97 15.86
N GLU A 23 1.41 -2.20 15.05
CA GLU A 23 0.74 -0.95 15.44
C GLU A 23 -0.31 -1.20 16.52
N PHE A 24 -1.19 -2.19 16.31
CA PHE A 24 -2.22 -2.52 17.26
C PHE A 24 -1.64 -2.98 18.60
N ASP A 25 -0.61 -3.83 18.59
CA ASP A 25 0.06 -4.29 19.81
C ASP A 25 0.71 -3.12 20.59
N LEU A 26 1.21 -2.11 19.88
CA LEU A 26 1.95 -1.01 20.48
C LEU A 26 1.08 0.19 20.89
N PHE A 27 0.03 0.48 20.12
CA PHE A 27 -0.80 1.68 20.22
C PHE A 27 -2.29 1.40 20.47
N GLY A 28 -2.74 0.15 20.33
CA GLY A 28 -4.16 -0.22 20.42
C GLY A 28 -5.01 0.19 19.22
N VAL A 29 -4.36 0.64 18.13
CA VAL A 29 -4.99 1.05 16.87
C VAL A 29 -3.98 0.84 15.74
N ASP A 30 -4.47 0.51 14.55
CA ASP A 30 -3.67 0.40 13.32
C ASP A 30 -3.96 1.56 12.34
N HIS A 31 -3.10 1.70 11.34
CA HIS A 31 -3.22 2.76 10.34
C HIS A 31 -4.48 2.61 9.48
N LYS A 32 -5.00 1.39 9.28
CA LYS A 32 -6.23 1.14 8.50
C LYS A 32 -7.45 1.72 9.18
N SER A 33 -7.60 1.43 10.47
CA SER A 33 -8.65 1.95 11.33
C SER A 33 -8.57 3.47 11.45
N MET A 34 -7.36 4.00 11.65
CA MET A 34 -7.13 5.44 11.74
C MET A 34 -7.41 6.16 10.41
N GLY A 35 -6.96 5.60 9.28
CA GLY A 35 -7.21 6.13 7.95
C GLY A 35 -8.69 6.12 7.57
N GLY A 36 -9.39 5.04 7.90
CA GLY A 36 -10.84 4.94 7.72
C GLY A 36 -11.60 6.02 8.49
N GLU A 37 -11.24 6.29 9.75
CA GLU A 37 -11.87 7.38 10.49
C GLU A 37 -11.50 8.77 9.97
N LEU A 38 -10.26 8.96 9.52
CA LEU A 38 -9.86 10.22 8.93
C LEU A 38 -10.69 10.53 7.68
N PHE A 39 -10.81 9.56 6.77
CA PHE A 39 -11.63 9.68 5.56
C PHE A 39 -13.10 9.95 5.89
N ARG A 40 -13.65 9.29 6.90
CA ARG A 40 -15.01 9.56 7.37
C ARG A 40 -15.15 10.99 7.91
N SER A 41 -14.20 11.45 8.72
CA SER A 41 -14.21 12.81 9.30
C SER A 41 -14.12 13.91 8.24
N TRP A 42 -13.46 13.60 7.12
CA TRP A 42 -13.33 14.48 5.96
C TRP A 42 -14.47 14.31 4.93
N ASN A 43 -15.48 13.49 5.25
CA ASN A 43 -16.65 13.25 4.41
C ASN A 43 -16.31 12.68 3.02
N PHE A 44 -15.31 11.81 2.95
CA PHE A 44 -15.02 11.04 1.73
C PHE A 44 -16.08 9.96 1.48
N PRO A 45 -16.27 9.52 0.22
CA PRO A 45 -17.17 8.43 -0.10
C PRO A 45 -16.82 7.11 0.60
N ASP A 46 -17.83 6.29 0.91
CA ASP A 46 -17.68 4.96 1.53
C ASP A 46 -16.70 4.07 0.78
N THR A 47 -16.64 4.16 -0.55
CA THR A 47 -15.66 3.44 -1.37
C THR A 47 -14.22 3.65 -0.90
N LEU A 48 -13.86 4.87 -0.50
CA LEU A 48 -12.50 5.18 -0.04
C LEU A 48 -12.31 4.80 1.44
N ILE A 49 -13.36 4.96 2.26
CA ILE A 49 -13.34 4.51 3.66
C ILE A 49 -13.11 2.99 3.72
N ASP A 50 -13.89 2.22 2.98
CA ASP A 50 -13.77 0.76 2.88
C ASP A 50 -12.39 0.34 2.33
N THR A 51 -11.85 1.12 1.38
CA THR A 51 -10.50 0.88 0.85
C THR A 51 -9.42 1.08 1.91
N ALA A 52 -9.50 2.12 2.72
CA ALA A 52 -8.58 2.32 3.84
C ALA A 52 -8.69 1.18 4.87
N LEU A 53 -9.89 0.70 5.15
CA LEU A 53 -10.13 -0.34 6.16
C LEU A 53 -9.72 -1.75 5.72
N GLU A 54 -9.88 -2.08 4.43
CA GLU A 54 -9.79 -3.47 3.95
C GLU A 54 -8.61 -3.76 3.00
N HIS A 55 -7.76 -2.79 2.66
CA HIS A 55 -6.55 -3.08 1.87
C HIS A 55 -5.63 -4.10 2.57
N ASP A 56 -4.85 -4.83 1.78
CA ASP A 56 -4.02 -5.98 2.18
C ASP A 56 -4.78 -7.16 2.82
N ASN A 57 -6.10 -7.24 2.64
CA ASN A 57 -6.91 -8.35 3.13
C ASN A 57 -7.36 -9.28 1.98
N LEU A 58 -7.39 -10.59 2.24
CA LEU A 58 -7.98 -11.57 1.32
C LEU A 58 -9.50 -11.70 1.51
N ASN A 59 -9.98 -11.53 2.74
CA ASN A 59 -11.39 -11.71 3.08
C ASN A 59 -12.14 -10.38 3.01
N ILE A 60 -12.14 -9.77 1.82
CA ILE A 60 -12.80 -8.48 1.60
C ILE A 60 -14.32 -8.64 1.68
N THR A 61 -14.96 -7.89 2.57
CA THR A 61 -16.41 -7.93 2.79
C THR A 61 -17.16 -6.76 2.14
N SER A 62 -16.49 -5.62 1.96
CA SER A 62 -17.03 -4.46 1.25
C SER A 62 -17.54 -4.80 -0.16
N PRO A 63 -18.59 -4.12 -0.66
CA PRO A 63 -18.98 -4.20 -2.08
C PRO A 63 -17.93 -3.58 -3.03
N HIS A 64 -16.97 -2.82 -2.51
CA HIS A 64 -15.97 -2.08 -3.29
C HIS A 64 -14.67 -2.89 -3.55
N LYS A 65 -14.78 -4.22 -3.65
CA LYS A 65 -13.64 -5.16 -3.72
C LYS A 65 -12.62 -4.82 -4.79
N SER A 66 -13.08 -4.41 -5.97
CA SER A 66 -12.18 -4.11 -7.09
C SER A 66 -11.19 -2.99 -6.74
N LEU A 67 -11.67 -1.90 -6.14
CA LEU A 67 -10.79 -0.79 -5.74
C LEU A 67 -9.84 -1.22 -4.61
N ILE A 68 -10.34 -1.96 -3.63
CA ILE A 68 -9.54 -2.49 -2.51
C ILE A 68 -8.39 -3.36 -3.03
N ILE A 69 -8.67 -4.24 -4.01
CA ILE A 69 -7.67 -5.09 -4.65
C ILE A 69 -6.65 -4.24 -5.41
N PHE A 70 -7.09 -3.25 -6.18
CA PHE A 70 -6.15 -2.38 -6.91
C PHE A 70 -5.24 -1.58 -5.98
N VAL A 71 -5.76 -1.03 -4.88
CA VAL A 71 -4.95 -0.30 -3.89
C VAL A 71 -3.99 -1.25 -3.17
N THR A 72 -4.43 -2.46 -2.84
CA THR A 72 -3.57 -3.51 -2.29
C THR A 72 -2.42 -3.85 -3.24
N LEU A 73 -2.72 -4.12 -4.52
CA LEU A 73 -1.69 -4.43 -5.52
C LEU A 73 -0.72 -3.26 -5.74
N ALA A 74 -1.21 -2.01 -5.73
CA ALA A 74 -0.38 -0.82 -5.84
C ALA A 74 0.58 -0.67 -4.64
N GLY A 75 0.10 -0.90 -3.41
CA GLY A 75 0.94 -0.92 -2.20
C GLY A 75 2.03 -1.99 -2.27
N LEU A 76 1.66 -3.21 -2.63
CA LEU A 76 2.60 -4.33 -2.78
C LEU A 76 3.65 -4.09 -3.88
N LEU A 77 3.28 -3.39 -4.96
CA LEU A 77 4.21 -2.97 -6.01
C LEU A 77 5.17 -1.89 -5.51
N ALA A 78 4.68 -0.91 -4.74
CA ALA A 78 5.53 0.11 -4.12
C ALA A 78 6.54 -0.51 -3.14
N ASP A 79 6.11 -1.49 -2.34
CA ASP A 79 7.00 -2.28 -1.48
C ASP A 79 8.07 -3.01 -2.30
N ARG A 80 7.68 -3.66 -3.41
CA ARG A 80 8.62 -4.33 -4.32
C ARG A 80 9.65 -3.37 -4.92
N LEU A 81 9.26 -2.11 -5.15
CA LEU A 81 10.14 -1.04 -5.63
C LEU A 81 11.08 -0.48 -4.55
N GLY A 82 10.95 -0.92 -3.29
CA GLY A 82 11.81 -0.51 -2.19
C GLY A 82 11.27 0.65 -1.34
N TYR A 83 10.00 1.05 -1.53
CA TYR A 83 9.35 2.06 -0.68
C TYR A 83 8.72 1.48 0.60
N GLY A 84 8.85 0.17 0.81
CA GLY A 84 8.44 -0.52 2.02
C GLY A 84 8.96 -1.96 2.05
N ALA A 85 8.46 -2.74 3.00
CA ALA A 85 8.93 -4.09 3.25
C ALA A 85 8.22 -5.11 2.35
N PHE A 86 8.90 -5.63 1.31
CA PHE A 86 8.34 -6.69 0.46
C PHE A 86 8.69 -8.10 0.96
N SER A 87 7.86 -8.62 1.87
CA SER A 87 8.06 -9.92 2.52
C SER A 87 7.45 -11.11 1.74
N PRO A 88 7.82 -12.37 2.04
CA PRO A 88 7.20 -13.54 1.41
C PRO A 88 5.66 -13.60 1.54
N PRO A 89 5.04 -13.28 2.71
CA PRO A 89 3.58 -13.14 2.81
C PRO A 89 2.98 -12.12 1.82
N LYS A 90 3.62 -10.96 1.65
CA LYS A 90 3.20 -9.93 0.70
C LYS A 90 3.31 -10.38 -0.76
N LYS A 91 4.36 -11.13 -1.09
CA LYS A 91 4.46 -11.79 -2.41
C LYS A 91 3.31 -12.78 -2.65
N THR A 92 3.01 -13.63 -1.67
CA THR A 92 1.88 -14.57 -1.75
C THR A 92 0.55 -13.84 -1.90
N LEU A 93 0.35 -12.73 -1.18
CA LEU A 93 -0.84 -11.90 -1.31
C LEU A 93 -0.99 -11.33 -2.73
N LEU A 94 0.09 -10.76 -3.30
CA LEU A 94 0.11 -10.26 -4.67
C LEU A 94 -0.28 -11.35 -5.67
N GLU A 95 0.34 -12.53 -5.58
CA GLU A 95 0.06 -13.66 -6.48
C GLU A 95 -1.37 -14.20 -6.33
N THR A 96 -1.94 -14.12 -5.12
CA THR A 96 -3.32 -14.54 -4.83
C THR A 96 -4.35 -13.55 -5.37
N LEU A 97 -4.05 -12.25 -5.30
CA LEU A 97 -5.00 -11.20 -5.70
C LEU A 97 -4.97 -10.88 -7.20
N LEU A 98 -3.83 -11.08 -7.87
CA LEU A 98 -3.67 -10.78 -9.30
C LEU A 98 -4.77 -11.37 -10.20
N PRO A 99 -5.20 -12.65 -10.03
CA PRO A 99 -6.26 -13.24 -10.85
C PRO A 99 -7.65 -12.60 -10.72
N TYR A 100 -7.86 -11.73 -9.73
CA TYR A 100 -9.11 -10.98 -9.55
C TYR A 100 -9.08 -9.62 -10.26
N THR A 101 -8.08 -9.38 -11.10
CA THR A 101 -7.93 -8.18 -11.93
C THR A 101 -7.72 -8.58 -13.39
N ASP A 102 -7.78 -7.60 -14.29
CA ASP A 102 -7.46 -7.79 -15.71
C ASP A 102 -5.95 -7.62 -15.99
N LEU A 103 -5.10 -7.56 -14.95
CA LEU A 103 -3.65 -7.38 -15.09
C LEU A 103 -2.95 -8.72 -15.32
N SER A 104 -2.02 -8.72 -16.27
CA SER A 104 -1.12 -9.84 -16.54
C SER A 104 0.11 -9.81 -15.63
N ARG A 105 0.89 -10.89 -15.63
CA ARG A 105 2.19 -10.91 -14.92
C ARG A 105 3.15 -9.90 -15.54
N GLU A 106 3.10 -9.75 -16.86
CA GLU A 106 3.90 -8.80 -17.64
C GLU A 106 3.56 -7.35 -17.25
N ASP A 107 2.28 -7.05 -16.96
CA ASP A 107 1.88 -5.73 -16.46
C ASP A 107 2.50 -5.44 -15.08
N ILE A 108 2.45 -6.42 -14.17
CA ILE A 108 3.05 -6.32 -12.84
C ILE A 108 4.57 -6.13 -12.92
N GLU A 109 5.24 -6.85 -13.82
CA GLU A 109 6.68 -6.67 -14.07
C GLU A 109 6.97 -5.29 -14.65
N ALA A 110 6.15 -4.80 -15.58
CA ALA A 110 6.29 -3.46 -16.13
C ALA A 110 6.19 -2.38 -15.03
N TYR A 111 5.24 -2.52 -14.09
CA TYR A 111 5.11 -1.63 -12.93
C TYR A 111 6.24 -1.78 -11.91
N GLY A 112 6.73 -2.99 -11.68
CA GLY A 112 7.78 -3.28 -10.70
C GLY A 112 9.21 -2.99 -11.17
N GLU A 113 9.44 -2.79 -12.48
CA GLU A 113 10.81 -2.65 -13.00
C GLU A 113 11.00 -1.43 -13.91
N THR A 114 10.00 -1.11 -14.74
CA THR A 114 10.17 -0.09 -15.80
C THR A 114 9.38 1.20 -15.55
N TYR A 115 8.36 1.15 -14.69
CA TYR A 115 7.45 2.27 -14.50
C TYR A 115 8.12 3.50 -13.91
N LEU A 116 8.98 3.36 -12.90
CA LEU A 116 9.73 4.50 -12.36
C LEU A 116 10.66 5.14 -13.40
N THR A 117 11.29 4.35 -14.28
CA THR A 117 12.09 4.89 -15.39
C THR A 117 11.24 5.69 -16.36
N LYS A 118 10.03 5.20 -16.67
CA LYS A 118 9.08 5.94 -17.51
C LYS A 118 8.62 7.23 -16.82
N LEU A 119 8.32 7.15 -15.52
CA LEU A 119 7.87 8.27 -14.70
C LEU A 119 8.95 9.35 -14.56
N ALA A 120 10.22 8.98 -14.42
CA ALA A 120 11.34 9.94 -14.43
C ALA A 120 11.46 10.73 -15.75
N GLY A 121 10.93 10.19 -16.85
CA GLY A 121 10.82 10.89 -18.13
C GLY A 121 9.66 11.88 -18.22
N ASP A 122 8.64 11.73 -17.36
CA ASP A 122 7.41 12.50 -17.37
C ASP A 122 7.63 13.94 -16.87
N SER A 123 7.07 14.92 -17.59
CA SER A 123 7.27 16.34 -17.26
C SER A 123 6.57 16.74 -15.97
N PHE A 124 5.39 16.19 -15.70
CA PHE A 124 4.64 16.51 -14.49
C PHE A 124 5.30 15.88 -13.26
N TYR A 125 5.83 14.65 -13.39
CA TYR A 125 6.60 14.04 -12.31
C TYR A 125 7.84 14.86 -11.93
N ARG A 126 8.60 15.37 -12.92
CA ARG A 126 9.74 16.26 -12.67
C ARG A 126 9.34 17.55 -11.97
N GLU A 127 8.26 18.19 -12.41
CA GLU A 127 7.73 19.38 -11.73
C GLU A 127 7.33 19.09 -10.28
N CYS A 128 6.76 17.91 -10.00
CA CYS A 128 6.46 17.49 -8.63
C CYS A 128 7.74 17.28 -7.80
N GLN A 129 8.77 16.64 -8.36
CA GLN A 129 10.05 16.46 -7.67
C GLN A 129 10.68 17.82 -7.30
N GLU A 130 10.68 18.76 -8.24
CA GLU A 130 11.19 20.13 -8.01
C GLU A 130 10.37 20.87 -6.95
N LEU A 131 9.04 20.76 -6.99
CA LEU A 131 8.16 21.42 -6.03
C LEU A 131 8.36 20.92 -4.59
N PHE A 132 8.58 19.61 -4.43
CA PHE A 132 8.67 18.96 -3.12
C PHE A 132 10.11 18.73 -2.64
N ASN A 133 11.12 19.14 -3.42
CA ASN A 133 12.54 18.89 -3.15
C ASN A 133 12.82 17.39 -2.90
N LEU A 134 12.35 16.54 -3.82
CA LEU A 134 12.57 15.10 -3.78
C LEU A 134 13.73 14.75 -4.75
N ASP A 135 14.88 14.37 -4.19
CA ASP A 135 16.07 13.92 -4.94
C ASP A 135 15.90 12.50 -5.51
#